data_AF-A0A7U3ZNR0-F1
#
_entry.id   AF-A0A7U3ZNR0-F1
#
_cell.length_a   1.000
_cell.length_b   1.000
_cell.length_c   1.000
_cell.angle_alpha   90.00
_cell.angle_beta   90.00
_cell.angle_gamma   90.00
#
_symmetry.space_group_name_H-M   'P 1'
#
loop_
_entity.id
_entity.type
_entity.pdbx_description
1 polymer ?
#
loop_
_entity_poly.entity_id
_entity_poly.type
_entity_poly.pdbx_seq_one_letter_code
_entity_poly.pdbx_strand_id
1 'polypeptide(L)'
;MKNTVSTLIIILLLCACGQNKASVEEAEKEVFVIHDEVMPKMGQLMELKTGLSKEIAAIDSLTKISANDSLQKRKEEALALSLALTEADQGMMDWMHHYNGDSLKALAGPEAHNAMSAEKTKISAVRDKMLASMTKAEQFLKK
;
A
#
# COMPACT_ATOMS: atom_id res chain seq x y z
N MET A 1 33.48 -11.40 -59.75
CA MET A 1 34.05 -12.30 -58.71
C MET A 1 34.05 -11.56 -57.38
N LYS A 2 33.38 -12.16 -56.39
CA LYS A 2 33.63 -12.04 -54.93
C LYS A 2 33.11 -10.78 -54.22
N ASN A 3 31.88 -10.93 -53.75
CA ASN A 3 31.24 -10.24 -52.63
C ASN A 3 32.07 -10.38 -51.35
N THR A 4 32.34 -9.27 -50.64
CA THR A 4 32.63 -9.28 -49.19
C THR A 4 32.15 -7.97 -48.56
N VAL A 5 30.83 -7.82 -48.44
CA VAL A 5 30.20 -6.86 -47.51
C VAL A 5 29.18 -7.66 -46.72
N SER A 6 29.61 -8.39 -45.69
CA SER A 6 28.68 -8.90 -44.67
C SER A 6 29.41 -9.56 -43.51
N THR A 7 29.96 -8.77 -42.57
CA THR A 7 30.29 -9.29 -41.23
C THR A 7 30.41 -8.15 -40.20
N LEU A 8 29.33 -7.41 -39.95
CA LEU A 8 29.26 -6.50 -38.78
C LEU A 8 27.83 -6.31 -38.27
N ILE A 9 27.10 -7.40 -38.02
CA ILE A 9 25.78 -7.35 -37.35
C ILE A 9 25.61 -8.59 -36.45
N ILE A 10 26.47 -8.79 -35.44
CA ILE A 10 26.23 -9.84 -34.41
C ILE A 10 26.57 -9.36 -32.97
N ILE A 11 27.11 -8.16 -32.76
CA ILE A 11 27.55 -7.71 -31.41
C ILE A 11 26.47 -6.94 -30.62
N LEU A 12 25.32 -6.59 -31.21
CA LEU A 12 24.31 -5.75 -30.52
C LEU A 12 23.33 -6.49 -29.59
N LEU A 13 23.38 -7.83 -29.48
CA LEU A 13 22.40 -8.60 -28.71
C LEU A 13 22.76 -8.82 -27.23
N LEU A 14 23.99 -8.48 -26.79
CA LEU A 14 24.41 -8.70 -25.41
C LEU A 14 24.17 -7.50 -24.47
N CYS A 15 23.88 -6.30 -24.99
CA CYS A 15 23.60 -5.12 -24.14
C CYS A 15 22.13 -5.01 -23.69
N ALA A 16 21.18 -5.65 -24.38
CA ALA A 16 19.76 -5.55 -24.03
C ALA A 16 19.39 -6.26 -22.71
N CYS A 17 20.11 -7.33 -22.36
CA CYS A 17 19.85 -8.06 -21.11
C CYS A 17 20.29 -7.29 -19.86
N GLY A 18 21.37 -6.50 -19.94
CA GLY A 18 21.86 -5.72 -18.79
C GLY A 18 20.98 -4.50 -18.49
N GLN A 19 20.47 -3.84 -19.52
CA GLN A 19 19.62 -2.65 -19.38
C GLN A 19 18.25 -2.97 -18.74
N ASN A 20 17.68 -4.13 -19.08
CA ASN A 20 16.39 -4.57 -18.51
C ASN A 20 16.47 -4.86 -17.01
N LYS A 21 17.56 -5.46 -16.52
CA LYS A 21 17.68 -5.82 -15.10
C LYS A 21 17.76 -4.57 -14.19
N ALA A 22 18.61 -3.61 -14.55
CA ALA A 22 18.74 -2.36 -13.79
C ALA A 22 17.43 -1.55 -13.75
N SER A 23 16.67 -1.59 -14.85
CA SER A 23 15.37 -0.92 -14.97
C SER A 23 14.30 -1.53 -14.05
N VAL A 24 14.30 -2.87 -13.88
CA VAL A 24 13.37 -3.57 -12.97
C VAL A 24 13.72 -3.32 -11.50
N GLU A 25 15.01 -3.28 -11.16
CA GLU A 25 15.46 -2.96 -9.79
C GLU A 25 15.05 -1.55 -9.37
N GLU A 26 15.11 -0.56 -10.27
CA GLU A 26 14.62 0.79 -9.97
C GLU A 26 13.09 0.80 -9.77
N ALA A 27 12.34 0.06 -10.60
CA ALA A 27 10.89 -0.05 -10.43
C ALA A 27 10.50 -0.71 -9.09
N GLU A 28 11.23 -1.74 -8.66
CA GLU A 28 11.05 -2.36 -7.33
C GLU A 28 11.32 -1.35 -6.20
N LYS A 29 12.38 -0.57 -6.32
CA LYS A 29 12.71 0.47 -5.34
C LYS A 29 11.58 1.50 -5.22
N GLU A 30 10.95 1.90 -6.32
CA GLU A 30 9.79 2.80 -6.28
C GLU A 30 8.59 2.19 -5.53
N VAL A 31 8.37 0.88 -5.63
CA VAL A 31 7.34 0.18 -4.85
C VAL A 31 7.65 0.29 -3.36
N PHE A 32 8.89 0.00 -2.96
CA PHE A 32 9.29 0.02 -1.56
C PHE A 32 9.41 1.41 -0.96
N VAL A 33 9.72 2.44 -1.76
CA VAL A 33 9.64 3.84 -1.30
C VAL A 33 8.24 4.16 -0.78
N ILE A 34 7.19 3.65 -1.44
CA ILE A 34 5.80 3.86 -1.00
C ILE A 34 5.52 3.05 0.27
N HIS A 35 5.93 1.78 0.32
CA HIS A 35 5.82 0.96 1.53
C HIS A 35 6.47 1.65 2.75
N ASP A 36 7.71 2.11 2.59
CA ASP A 36 8.51 2.71 3.65
C ASP A 36 8.00 4.09 4.07
N GLU A 37 7.27 4.80 3.20
CA GLU A 37 6.59 6.05 3.53
C GLU A 37 5.51 5.84 4.61
N VAL A 38 4.79 4.72 4.54
CA VAL A 38 3.63 4.45 5.40
C VAL A 38 3.89 3.45 6.51
N MET A 39 4.87 2.56 6.38
CA MET A 39 5.16 1.57 7.40
C MET A 39 5.43 2.20 8.80
N PRO A 40 6.17 3.32 8.95
CA PRO A 40 6.36 3.96 10.25
C PRO A 40 5.07 4.46 10.91
N LYS A 41 3.98 4.62 10.14
CA LYS A 41 2.69 5.13 10.64
C LYS A 41 1.79 4.02 11.21
N MET A 42 2.16 2.75 11.07
CA MET A 42 1.38 1.62 11.60
C MET A 42 1.17 1.69 13.11
N GLY A 43 2.15 2.20 13.87
CA GLY A 43 2.01 2.44 15.31
C GLY A 43 0.91 3.47 15.60
N GLN A 44 0.94 4.60 14.91
CA GLN A 44 -0.08 5.65 15.02
C GLN A 44 -1.47 5.13 14.60
N LEU A 45 -1.56 4.29 13.56
CA LEU A 45 -2.80 3.65 13.15
C LEU A 45 -3.41 2.82 14.28
N MET A 46 -2.58 2.06 15.01
CA MET A 46 -3.04 1.24 16.15
C MET A 46 -3.48 2.09 17.35
N GLU A 47 -2.80 3.22 17.60
CA GLU A 47 -3.24 4.20 18.60
C GLU A 47 -4.63 4.77 18.26
N LEU A 48 -4.88 5.10 16.99
CA LEU A 48 -6.18 5.58 16.53
C LEU A 48 -7.27 4.51 16.68
N LYS A 49 -7.00 3.25 16.32
CA LYS A 49 -7.94 2.11 16.56
C LYS A 49 -8.26 1.97 18.05
N THR A 50 -7.26 2.13 18.91
CA THR A 50 -7.44 2.07 20.37
C THR A 50 -8.29 3.25 20.87
N GLY A 51 -8.07 4.45 20.35
CA GLY A 51 -8.85 5.65 20.67
C GLY A 51 -10.32 5.49 20.29
N LEU A 52 -10.61 5.04 19.07
CA LEU A 52 -11.98 4.77 18.61
C LEU A 52 -12.66 3.69 19.46
N SER A 53 -11.93 2.63 19.83
CA SER A 53 -12.47 1.57 20.69
C SER A 53 -12.88 2.10 22.07
N LYS A 54 -12.09 3.02 22.65
CA LYS A 54 -12.41 3.68 23.91
C LYS A 54 -13.64 4.58 23.77
N GLU A 55 -13.73 5.34 22.68
CA GLU A 55 -14.88 6.21 22.40
C GLU A 55 -16.17 5.41 22.27
N ILE A 56 -16.16 4.31 21.52
CA ILE A 56 -17.31 3.41 21.37
C ILE A 56 -17.76 2.89 22.74
N ALA A 57 -16.82 2.42 23.58
CA ALA A 57 -17.13 1.93 24.92
C ALA A 57 -17.71 3.02 25.85
N ALA A 58 -17.23 4.27 25.71
CA ALA A 58 -17.75 5.41 26.44
C ALA A 58 -19.19 5.72 26.00
N ILE A 59 -19.46 5.74 24.70
CA ILE A 59 -20.81 5.96 24.16
C ILE A 59 -21.77 4.84 24.59
N ASP A 60 -21.33 3.58 24.57
CA ASP A 60 -22.12 2.45 25.04
C ASP A 60 -22.50 2.58 26.52
N SER A 61 -21.60 3.10 27.34
CA SER A 61 -21.86 3.36 28.75
C SER A 61 -22.86 4.51 28.94
N LEU A 62 -22.71 5.60 28.19
CA LEU A 62 -23.62 6.75 28.24
C LEU A 62 -25.03 6.39 27.75
N THR A 63 -25.14 5.57 26.72
CA THR A 63 -26.43 5.16 26.13
C THR A 63 -27.29 4.36 27.10
N LYS A 64 -26.68 3.67 28.08
CA LYS A 64 -27.40 2.99 29.18
C LYS A 64 -28.08 3.97 30.14
N ILE A 65 -27.59 5.21 30.21
CA ILE A 65 -28.10 6.25 31.10
C ILE A 65 -29.06 7.17 30.34
N SER A 66 -28.66 7.60 29.13
CA SER A 66 -29.45 8.48 28.27
C SER A 66 -29.16 8.15 26.81
N ALA A 67 -30.12 7.52 26.15
CA ALA A 67 -30.08 7.30 24.71
C ALA A 67 -30.58 8.56 23.98
N ASN A 68 -29.84 8.99 22.97
CA ASN A 68 -30.29 10.02 22.03
C ASN A 68 -29.63 9.80 20.66
N ASP A 69 -30.25 10.37 19.63
CA ASP A 69 -29.84 10.18 18.23
C ASP A 69 -28.42 10.70 17.96
N SER A 70 -27.95 11.71 18.70
CA SER A 70 -26.61 12.25 18.51
C SER A 70 -25.52 11.27 18.98
N LEU A 71 -25.74 10.57 20.10
CA LEU A 71 -24.83 9.53 20.59
C LEU A 71 -24.81 8.34 19.64
N GLN A 72 -25.98 7.92 19.14
CA GLN A 72 -26.07 6.83 18.18
C GLN A 72 -25.32 7.15 16.87
N LYS A 73 -25.52 8.36 16.32
CA LYS A 73 -24.80 8.80 15.12
C LYS A 73 -23.28 8.85 15.33
N ARG A 74 -22.83 9.35 16.49
CA ARG A 74 -21.40 9.40 16.83
C ARG A 74 -20.80 8.00 16.96
N LYS A 75 -21.56 7.04 17.51
CA LYS A 75 -21.14 5.63 17.59
C LYS A 75 -21.00 4.99 16.21
N GLU A 76 -21.97 5.21 15.32
CA GLU A 76 -21.93 4.71 13.94
C GLU A 76 -20.72 5.24 13.18
N GLU A 77 -20.42 6.55 13.33
CA GLU A 77 -19.22 7.16 12.76
C GLU A 77 -17.93 6.54 13.33
N ALA A 78 -17.84 6.36 14.65
CA ALA A 78 -16.68 5.72 15.29
C ALA A 78 -16.46 4.28 14.79
N LEU A 79 -17.54 3.51 14.63
CA LEU A 79 -17.50 2.13 14.11
C LEU A 79 -17.02 2.10 12.66
N ALA A 80 -17.55 3.00 11.82
CA ALA A 80 -17.13 3.10 10.42
C ALA A 80 -15.64 3.45 10.29
N LEU A 81 -15.15 4.37 11.12
CA LEU A 81 -13.72 4.74 11.17
C LEU A 81 -12.86 3.57 11.67
N SER A 82 -13.33 2.83 12.68
CA SER A 82 -12.61 1.67 13.22
C SER A 82 -12.46 0.56 12.17
N LEU A 83 -13.53 0.31 11.41
CA LEU A 83 -13.50 -0.62 10.28
C LEU A 83 -12.51 -0.14 9.20
N ALA A 84 -12.57 1.14 8.82
CA ALA A 84 -11.69 1.69 7.79
C ALA A 84 -10.19 1.63 8.16
N LEU A 85 -9.84 1.82 9.44
CA LEU A 85 -8.47 1.62 9.93
C LEU A 85 -8.07 0.13 9.96
N THR A 86 -9.01 -0.77 10.29
CA THR A 86 -8.77 -2.22 10.30
C THR A 86 -8.51 -2.74 8.89
N GLU A 87 -9.28 -2.28 7.91
CA GLU A 87 -9.06 -2.65 6.51
C GLU A 87 -7.75 -2.06 5.94
N ALA A 88 -7.32 -0.89 6.42
CA ALA A 88 -6.03 -0.30 6.02
C ALA A 88 -4.85 -1.10 6.59
N ASP A 89 -4.95 -1.51 7.86
CA ASP A 89 -3.99 -2.39 8.53
C ASP A 89 -3.86 -3.74 7.80
N GLN A 90 -5.00 -4.37 7.53
CA GLN A 90 -5.05 -5.61 6.74
C GLN A 90 -4.50 -5.43 5.34
N GLY A 91 -4.82 -4.33 4.66
CA GLY A 91 -4.30 -4.07 3.30
C GLY A 91 -2.78 -4.05 3.22
N MET A 92 -2.10 -3.47 4.22
CA MET A 92 -0.64 -3.49 4.29
C MET A 92 -0.10 -4.91 4.54
N MET A 93 -0.70 -5.63 5.50
CA MET A 93 -0.29 -6.98 5.83
C MET A 93 -0.52 -7.96 4.68
N ASP A 94 -1.66 -7.86 4.01
CA ASP A 94 -2.01 -8.66 2.85
C ASP A 94 -1.06 -8.37 1.69
N TRP A 95 -0.75 -7.11 1.42
CA TRP A 95 0.22 -6.75 0.39
C TRP A 95 1.58 -7.38 0.69
N MET A 96 2.09 -7.23 1.91
CA MET A 96 3.35 -7.83 2.35
C MET A 96 3.35 -9.35 2.25
N HIS A 97 2.23 -10.00 2.57
CA HIS A 97 2.11 -11.45 2.50
C HIS A 97 2.15 -11.98 1.06
N HIS A 98 1.53 -11.26 0.12
CA HIS A 98 1.44 -11.68 -1.29
C HIS A 98 2.59 -11.18 -2.15
N TYR A 99 3.35 -10.18 -1.69
CA TYR A 99 4.49 -9.67 -2.43
C TYR A 99 5.57 -10.74 -2.57
N ASN A 100 5.94 -11.07 -3.81
CA ASN A 100 6.93 -12.08 -4.13
C ASN A 100 8.02 -11.50 -5.04
N GLY A 101 8.95 -10.77 -4.43
CA GLY A 101 10.05 -10.10 -5.14
C GLY A 101 10.92 -11.06 -5.95
N ASP A 102 11.18 -12.29 -5.47
CA ASP A 102 12.00 -13.27 -6.17
C ASP A 102 11.37 -13.73 -7.48
N SER A 103 10.06 -13.99 -7.47
CA SER A 103 9.33 -14.37 -8.68
C SER A 103 9.21 -13.21 -9.66
N LEU A 104 9.08 -11.99 -9.16
CA LEU A 104 9.04 -10.79 -10.00
C LEU A 104 10.41 -10.46 -10.63
N LYS A 105 11.52 -10.71 -9.92
CA LYS A 105 12.89 -10.57 -10.43
C LYS A 105 13.27 -11.62 -11.46
N ALA A 106 12.61 -12.78 -11.44
CA ALA A 106 12.80 -13.83 -12.43
C ALA A 106 12.16 -13.49 -13.79
N LEU A 107 11.22 -12.54 -13.84
CA LEU A 107 10.63 -12.03 -15.07
C LEU A 107 11.65 -11.19 -15.85
N ALA A 108 11.51 -11.15 -17.18
CA ALA A 108 12.41 -10.40 -18.05
C ALA A 108 11.65 -9.41 -18.94
N GLY A 109 12.31 -8.29 -19.24
CA GLY A 109 11.81 -7.31 -20.21
C GLY A 109 10.46 -6.69 -19.82
N PRO A 110 9.52 -6.49 -20.76
CA PRO A 110 8.26 -5.79 -20.52
C PRO A 110 7.36 -6.42 -19.44
N GLU A 111 7.43 -7.74 -19.27
CA GLU A 111 6.61 -8.46 -18.29
C GLU A 111 6.98 -8.08 -16.85
N ALA A 112 8.28 -7.99 -16.56
CA ALA A 112 8.79 -7.57 -15.25
C ALA A 112 8.35 -6.14 -14.93
N HIS A 113 8.41 -5.24 -15.91
CA HIS A 113 7.96 -3.85 -15.75
C HIS A 113 6.46 -3.73 -15.46
N ASN A 114 5.63 -4.47 -16.19
CA ASN A 114 4.20 -4.47 -15.97
C ASN A 114 3.84 -5.02 -14.58
N ALA A 115 4.52 -6.07 -14.15
CA ALA A 115 4.32 -6.65 -12.83
C ALA A 115 4.73 -5.68 -11.71
N MET A 116 5.88 -5.00 -11.83
CA MET A 116 6.28 -3.96 -10.87
C MET A 116 5.34 -2.76 -10.86
N SER A 117 4.84 -2.34 -12.02
CA SER A 117 3.82 -1.28 -12.11
C SER A 117 2.51 -1.69 -11.43
N ALA A 118 2.13 -2.96 -11.50
CA ALA A 118 0.96 -3.49 -10.80
C ALA A 118 1.18 -3.47 -9.28
N GLU A 119 2.35 -3.90 -8.79
CA GLU A 119 2.68 -3.80 -7.37
C GLU A 119 2.71 -2.36 -6.86
N LYS A 120 3.28 -1.44 -7.64
CA LYS A 120 3.27 0.00 -7.34
C LYS A 120 1.86 0.54 -7.18
N THR A 121 0.94 0.11 -8.04
CA THR A 121 -0.47 0.51 -7.98
C THR A 121 -1.15 -0.03 -6.72
N LYS A 122 -0.90 -1.30 -6.37
CA LYS A 122 -1.45 -1.92 -5.15
C LYS A 122 -0.96 -1.21 -3.90
N ILE A 123 0.34 -1.01 -3.73
CA ILE A 123 0.89 -0.37 -2.54
C ILE A 123 0.49 1.12 -2.44
N SER A 124 0.34 1.81 -3.58
CA SER A 124 -0.21 3.18 -3.60
C SER A 124 -1.64 3.22 -3.07
N ALA A 125 -2.49 2.27 -3.48
CA ALA A 125 -3.87 2.19 -2.98
C ALA A 125 -3.92 1.90 -1.48
N VAL A 126 -3.03 1.03 -0.98
CA VAL A 126 -2.86 0.77 0.46
C VAL A 126 -2.47 2.05 1.20
N ARG A 127 -1.43 2.77 0.72
CA ARG A 127 -1.01 4.05 1.29
C ARG A 127 -2.18 5.03 1.36
N ASP A 128 -2.86 5.26 0.24
CA ASP A 128 -3.90 6.28 0.13
C ASP A 128 -5.07 5.97 1.07
N LYS A 129 -5.49 4.69 1.13
CA LYS A 129 -6.52 4.24 2.07
C LYS A 129 -6.08 4.45 3.51
N MET A 130 -4.84 4.09 3.85
CA MET A 130 -4.32 4.23 5.20
C MET A 130 -4.27 5.69 5.65
N LEU A 131 -3.66 6.57 4.85
CA LEU A 131 -3.55 8.00 5.15
C LEU A 131 -4.92 8.69 5.25
N ALA A 132 -5.85 8.34 4.36
CA ALA A 132 -7.21 8.88 4.40
C ALA A 132 -7.98 8.43 5.65
N SER A 133 -7.91 7.14 6.01
CA SER A 133 -8.57 6.61 7.21
C SER A 133 -7.98 7.21 8.49
N MET A 134 -6.66 7.33 8.56
CA MET A 134 -5.97 7.96 9.71
C MET A 134 -6.38 9.43 9.87
N THR A 135 -6.38 10.20 8.78
CA THR A 135 -6.78 11.62 8.81
C THR A 135 -8.19 11.79 9.36
N LYS A 136 -9.15 10.96 8.91
CA LYS A 136 -10.54 11.03 9.38
C LYS A 136 -10.66 10.62 10.86
N ALA A 137 -9.97 9.57 11.28
CA ALA A 137 -9.97 9.12 12.67
C ALA A 137 -9.35 10.17 13.61
N GLU A 138 -8.26 10.82 13.22
CA GLU A 138 -7.67 11.92 13.97
C GLU A 138 -8.64 13.10 14.13
N GLN A 139 -9.33 13.48 13.05
CA GLN A 139 -10.30 14.59 13.09
C GLN A 139 -11.49 14.26 13.99
N PHE A 140 -11.94 13.01 13.99
CA PHE A 140 -13.01 12.52 14.85
C PHE A 140 -12.60 12.55 16.33
N LEU A 141 -11.40 12.05 16.66
CA LEU A 141 -10.92 11.94 18.06
C LEU A 141 -10.42 13.27 18.66
N LYS A 142 -10.10 14.27 17.84
CA LYS A 142 -9.73 15.63 18.30
C LYS A 142 -10.93 16.46 18.77
N LYS A 143 -12.17 16.01 18.52
CA LYS A 143 -13.42 16.69 18.88
C LYS A 143 -14.09 16.07 20.10
#